data_AF-A0A6G1D6N4-F1
#
_entry.id   AF-A0A6G1D6N4-F1
#
_cell.length_a   1.000
_cell.length_b   1.000
_cell.length_c   1.000
_cell.angle_alpha   90.00
_cell.angle_beta   90.00
_cell.angle_gamma   90.00
#
_symmetry.space_group_name_H-M   'P 1'
#
loop_
_entity.id
_entity.type
_entity.pdbx_description
1 polymer ?
#
loop_
_entity_poly.entity_id
_entity_poly.type
_entity_poly.pdbx_seq_one_letter_code
_entity_poly.pdbx_strand_id
1 'polypeptide(L)'
;MPVPPSPSELLREQLDSVNGCSDVGFVQRKPGRGDTTLSMSCFDKITRWSVVGIQGALLSYILEPLYLSTITIGQSPTGALEGFSVENNIKKVLDARLSPLSSKLPSPFKSNKVGVAMNRVPIYILSANTPPPLFFEAPIPPKEFQQTSGDVPPLTCGYSICWNNSGLHEVVLGTTGRKQGTSSKAACSPSTESLLCKRRLLEAFVSLEHPSVKKFRCEELSYRGIKDVAHEYQQTLELLRKAPFFSRWSAKPTPLDAFTVSR
;
A
#
# COMPACT_ATOMS: atom_id res chain seq x y z
N MET A 1 29.67 -18.19 -29.24
CA MET A 1 28.91 -19.40 -29.59
C MET A 1 27.64 -19.40 -28.75
N PRO A 2 26.44 -19.44 -29.35
CA PRO A 2 25.20 -19.45 -28.59
C PRO A 2 25.05 -20.81 -27.89
N VAL A 3 24.68 -20.77 -26.61
CA VAL A 3 24.38 -21.95 -25.79
C VAL A 3 23.06 -22.55 -26.31
N PRO A 4 22.95 -23.88 -26.53
CA PRO A 4 21.71 -24.48 -27.00
C PRO A 4 20.64 -24.44 -25.90
N PRO A 5 19.36 -24.28 -26.25
CA PRO A 5 18.27 -24.25 -25.28
C PRO A 5 18.12 -25.60 -24.59
N SER A 6 17.88 -25.58 -23.28
CA SER A 6 17.58 -26.76 -22.48
C SER A 6 16.22 -27.35 -22.85
N PRO A 7 15.98 -28.68 -22.70
CA PRO A 7 14.79 -29.37 -23.23
C PRO A 7 13.46 -29.09 -22.52
N SER A 8 13.28 -27.94 -21.88
CA SER A 8 12.04 -27.58 -21.17
C SER A 8 11.19 -26.53 -21.89
N GLU A 9 11.43 -26.28 -23.18
CA GLU A 9 10.51 -25.53 -24.04
C GLU A 9 9.33 -26.42 -24.46
N LEU A 10 8.53 -26.84 -23.47
CA LEU A 10 7.17 -27.29 -23.74
C LEU A 10 6.30 -26.05 -23.91
N LEU A 11 5.82 -25.91 -25.15
CA LEU A 11 4.69 -25.11 -25.62
C LEU A 11 4.00 -24.28 -24.53
N ARG A 12 4.20 -22.96 -24.56
CA ARG A 12 3.29 -22.02 -23.88
C ARG A 12 1.93 -22.11 -24.55
N GLU A 13 1.11 -23.05 -24.11
CA GLU A 13 -0.32 -22.97 -24.33
C GLU A 13 -0.80 -21.64 -23.74
N GLN A 14 -1.53 -20.90 -24.57
CA GLN A 14 -2.32 -19.75 -24.18
C GLN A 14 -3.16 -20.14 -22.96
N LEU A 15 -2.83 -19.55 -21.81
CA LEU A 15 -3.77 -19.41 -20.71
C LEU A 15 -4.82 -18.37 -21.13
N ASP A 16 -5.71 -18.79 -22.02
CA ASP A 16 -7.07 -18.29 -22.07
C ASP A 16 -7.75 -18.71 -20.76
N SER A 17 -7.50 -17.96 -19.69
CA SER A 17 -8.39 -17.99 -18.52
C SER A 17 -9.58 -17.08 -18.79
N VAL A 18 -10.40 -17.50 -19.76
CA VAL A 18 -11.83 -17.20 -19.78
C VAL A 18 -12.48 -18.18 -18.81
N ASN A 19 -12.25 -17.93 -17.51
CA ASN A 19 -13.03 -18.37 -16.33
C ASN A 19 -12.12 -18.21 -15.11
N GLY A 20 -12.35 -17.09 -14.41
CA GLY A 20 -11.49 -16.56 -13.36
C GLY A 20 -11.31 -17.48 -12.16
N CYS A 21 -10.04 -17.63 -11.77
CA CYS A 21 -9.56 -18.26 -10.55
C CYS A 21 -10.36 -17.87 -9.30
N SER A 22 -10.71 -18.88 -8.50
CA SER A 22 -11.63 -18.92 -7.37
C SER A 22 -11.18 -18.21 -6.08
N ASP A 23 -10.50 -17.06 -6.17
CA ASP A 23 -9.92 -16.36 -5.02
C ASP A 23 -10.34 -14.87 -4.90
N VAL A 24 -11.56 -14.54 -5.35
CA VAL A 24 -12.16 -13.20 -5.17
C VAL A 24 -12.58 -12.95 -3.70
N GLY A 25 -12.54 -13.99 -2.86
CA GLY A 25 -12.97 -13.96 -1.46
C GLY A 25 -11.92 -13.52 -0.44
N PHE A 26 -10.64 -13.37 -0.83
CA PHE A 26 -9.56 -13.05 0.09
C PHE A 26 -8.61 -11.98 -0.46
N VAL A 27 -7.78 -11.44 0.43
CA VAL A 27 -6.68 -10.53 0.09
C VAL A 27 -5.67 -11.18 -0.87
N GLN A 28 -5.15 -10.38 -1.80
CA GLN A 28 -4.30 -10.85 -2.89
C GLN A 28 -2.85 -10.39 -2.72
N ARG A 29 -1.89 -11.23 -3.13
CA ARG A 29 -0.46 -10.86 -3.19
C ARG A 29 -0.12 -10.30 -4.57
N LYS A 30 0.83 -9.37 -4.62
CA LYS A 30 1.30 -8.84 -5.89
C LYS A 30 2.05 -9.94 -6.67
N PRO A 31 1.81 -10.04 -7.99
CA PRO A 31 2.62 -10.89 -8.85
C PRO A 31 4.08 -10.41 -8.81
N GLY A 32 5.02 -11.34 -8.85
CA GLY A 32 6.44 -11.05 -9.06
C GLY A 32 6.84 -11.28 -10.52
N ARG A 33 8.11 -11.04 -10.85
CA ARG A 33 8.72 -11.54 -12.11
C ARG A 33 9.16 -12.99 -11.89
N GLY A 34 8.18 -13.87 -11.63
CA GLY A 34 8.37 -15.22 -11.09
C GLY A 34 7.41 -15.46 -9.93
N ASP A 35 7.92 -15.93 -8.79
CA ASP A 35 7.11 -16.17 -7.60
C ASP A 35 6.35 -14.91 -7.11
N THR A 36 5.17 -15.15 -6.54
CA THR A 36 4.37 -14.09 -5.92
C THR A 36 5.13 -13.43 -4.76
N THR A 37 5.11 -12.10 -4.73
CA THR A 37 5.82 -11.35 -3.68
C THR A 37 5.14 -11.53 -2.32
N LEU A 38 5.85 -11.22 -1.22
CA LEU A 38 5.25 -11.10 0.11
C LEU A 38 4.44 -9.79 0.31
N SER A 39 4.25 -9.00 -0.75
CA SER A 39 3.49 -7.75 -0.67
C SER A 39 2.05 -7.97 -1.06
N MET A 40 1.13 -7.55 -0.20
CA MET A 40 -0.30 -7.48 -0.55
C MET A 40 -0.54 -6.51 -1.71
N SER A 41 -1.67 -6.69 -2.41
CA SER A 41 -2.14 -5.82 -3.48
C SER A 41 -2.28 -4.38 -3.01
N CYS A 42 -2.18 -3.41 -3.94
CA CYS A 42 -2.35 -2.00 -3.58
C CYS A 42 -3.76 -1.73 -3.04
N PHE A 43 -4.77 -2.35 -3.65
CA PHE A 43 -6.15 -2.15 -3.25
C PHE A 43 -6.44 -2.69 -1.84
N ASP A 44 -5.90 -3.86 -1.48
CA ASP A 44 -6.07 -4.40 -0.12
C ASP A 44 -5.35 -3.55 0.93
N LYS A 45 -4.22 -2.91 0.58
CA LYS A 45 -3.55 -1.93 1.45
C LYS A 45 -4.39 -0.68 1.63
N ILE A 46 -5.02 -0.17 0.56
CA ILE A 46 -5.96 0.95 0.64
C ILE A 46 -7.16 0.57 1.50
N THR A 47 -7.76 -0.61 1.32
CA THR A 47 -8.87 -1.07 2.16
C THR A 47 -8.46 -1.16 3.64
N ARG A 48 -7.24 -1.64 3.92
CA ARG A 48 -6.68 -1.63 5.28
C ARG A 48 -6.55 -0.20 5.82
N TRP A 49 -6.02 0.74 5.02
CA TRP A 49 -5.89 2.14 5.43
C TRP A 49 -7.24 2.80 5.72
N SER A 50 -8.29 2.42 5.02
CA SER A 50 -9.67 2.86 5.31
C SER A 50 -10.20 2.39 6.67
N VAL A 51 -9.49 1.51 7.38
CA VAL A 51 -9.85 1.00 8.71
C VAL A 51 -8.85 1.49 9.77
N VAL A 52 -7.57 1.14 9.63
CA VAL A 52 -6.53 1.44 10.64
C VAL A 52 -5.84 2.80 10.44
N GLY A 53 -6.20 3.52 9.39
CA GLY A 53 -5.59 4.79 9.01
C GLY A 53 -4.25 4.66 8.27
N ILE A 54 -3.90 5.69 7.50
CA ILE A 54 -2.68 5.76 6.67
C ILE A 54 -1.40 6.01 7.50
N GLN A 55 -1.53 6.60 8.69
CA GLN A 55 -0.43 7.04 9.55
C GLN A 55 0.40 5.86 10.09
N GLY A 56 -0.21 4.68 10.22
CA GLY A 56 0.44 3.50 10.76
C GLY A 56 0.71 3.56 12.27
N ALA A 57 1.30 2.49 12.81
CA ALA A 57 1.47 2.30 14.25
C ALA A 57 2.43 3.30 14.94
N LEU A 58 3.42 3.83 14.23
CA LEU A 58 4.35 4.80 14.84
C LEU A 58 3.65 6.14 15.03
N LEU A 59 3.03 6.68 13.98
CA LEU A 59 2.39 7.99 14.07
C LEU A 59 1.09 7.95 14.89
N SER A 60 0.49 6.79 15.16
CA SER A 60 -0.67 6.69 16.06
C SER A 60 -0.37 7.04 17.52
N TYR A 61 0.90 7.20 17.92
CA TYR A 61 1.24 7.73 19.24
C TYR A 61 0.95 9.23 19.41
N ILE A 62 0.85 9.95 18.30
CA ILE A 62 0.79 11.42 18.28
C ILE A 62 -0.33 11.96 17.37
N LEU A 63 -0.89 11.12 16.49
CA LEU A 63 -1.98 11.47 15.59
C LEU A 63 -3.18 10.57 15.84
N GLU A 64 -4.36 11.18 15.79
CA GLU A 64 -5.61 10.48 15.51
C GLU A 64 -5.54 9.76 14.15
N PRO A 65 -6.35 8.71 13.91
CA PRO A 65 -6.34 7.99 12.65
C PRO A 65 -6.58 8.90 11.45
N LEU A 66 -5.66 8.85 10.47
CA LEU A 66 -5.75 9.62 9.24
C LEU A 66 -6.35 8.78 8.13
N TYR A 67 -7.36 9.30 7.44
CA TYR A 67 -8.03 8.62 6.33
C TYR A 67 -7.95 9.46 5.06
N LEU A 68 -7.95 8.78 3.90
CA LEU A 68 -8.08 9.43 2.61
C LEU A 68 -9.52 9.93 2.45
N SER A 69 -9.69 11.22 2.19
CA SER A 69 -11.01 11.81 1.88
C SER A 69 -11.44 11.52 0.44
N THR A 70 -10.49 11.35 -0.47
CA THR A 70 -10.74 11.12 -1.89
C THR A 70 -9.74 10.13 -2.49
N ILE A 71 -10.18 9.36 -3.47
CA ILE A 71 -9.35 8.47 -4.29
C ILE A 71 -9.72 8.73 -5.76
N THR A 72 -8.77 9.25 -6.53
CA THR A 72 -8.96 9.51 -7.96
C THR A 72 -8.22 8.47 -8.78
N ILE A 73 -8.87 7.91 -9.79
CA ILE A 73 -8.33 6.82 -10.62
C ILE A 73 -8.28 7.29 -12.07
N GLY A 74 -7.09 7.21 -12.67
CA GLY A 74 -6.91 7.49 -14.09
C GLY A 74 -7.63 6.47 -14.96
N GLN A 75 -8.37 6.95 -15.96
CA GLN A 75 -9.01 6.09 -16.95
C GLN A 75 -8.00 5.55 -17.97
N SER A 76 -8.27 4.33 -18.45
CA SER A 76 -7.53 3.74 -19.56
C SER A 76 -8.08 4.24 -20.91
N PRO A 77 -7.22 4.54 -21.90
CA PRO A 77 -7.65 4.92 -23.25
C PRO A 77 -8.50 3.88 -23.97
N THR A 78 -8.34 2.60 -23.62
CA THR A 78 -9.15 1.48 -24.17
C THR A 78 -10.60 1.46 -23.69
N GLY A 79 -11.01 2.43 -22.86
CA GLY A 79 -12.35 2.52 -22.32
C GLY A 79 -12.64 1.45 -21.27
N ALA A 80 -13.54 1.76 -20.35
CA ALA A 80 -14.22 0.74 -19.58
C ALA A 80 -15.19 -0.01 -20.52
N LEU A 81 -15.39 -1.32 -20.30
CA LEU A 81 -16.46 -2.06 -20.98
C LEU A 81 -17.79 -1.29 -20.83
N GLU A 82 -18.65 -1.26 -21.84
CA GLU A 82 -19.94 -0.54 -21.76
C GLU A 82 -20.68 -0.87 -20.45
N GLY A 83 -21.03 0.17 -19.67
CA GLY A 83 -21.70 0.03 -18.37
C GLY A 83 -20.79 -0.23 -17.16
N PHE A 84 -19.46 -0.36 -17.32
CA PHE A 84 -18.53 -0.51 -16.21
C PHE A 84 -18.11 0.86 -15.65
N SER A 85 -18.64 1.22 -14.48
CA SER A 85 -18.15 2.35 -13.68
C SER A 85 -17.10 1.88 -12.68
N VAL A 86 -15.88 2.41 -12.78
CA VAL A 86 -14.78 2.08 -11.86
C VAL A 86 -15.15 2.51 -10.45
N GLU A 87 -15.71 3.72 -10.32
CA GLU A 87 -16.22 4.27 -9.07
C GLU A 87 -17.21 3.31 -8.38
N ASN A 88 -18.29 2.92 -9.07
CA ASN A 88 -19.34 2.10 -8.49
C ASN A 88 -18.84 0.70 -8.10
N ASN A 89 -17.96 0.11 -8.91
CA ASN A 89 -17.40 -1.21 -8.63
C ASN A 89 -16.48 -1.17 -7.40
N ILE A 90 -15.60 -0.17 -7.31
CA ILE A 90 -14.70 -0.03 -6.16
C ILE A 90 -15.48 0.22 -4.88
N LYS A 91 -16.48 1.10 -4.94
CA LYS A 91 -17.42 1.35 -3.84
C LYS A 91 -18.06 0.06 -3.36
N LYS A 92 -18.69 -0.69 -4.28
CA LYS A 92 -19.36 -1.96 -3.97
C LYS A 92 -18.42 -2.97 -3.32
N VAL A 93 -17.20 -3.10 -3.84
CA VAL A 93 -16.21 -4.05 -3.31
C VAL A 93 -15.72 -3.62 -1.93
N LEU A 94 -15.45 -2.34 -1.69
CA LEU A 94 -15.05 -1.85 -0.37
C LEU A 94 -16.16 -2.05 0.66
N ASP A 95 -17.39 -1.69 0.34
CA ASP A 95 -18.55 -1.88 1.22
C ASP A 95 -18.73 -3.36 1.58
N ALA A 96 -18.63 -4.26 0.60
CA ALA A 96 -18.72 -5.70 0.84
C ALA A 96 -17.61 -6.22 1.77
N ARG A 97 -16.37 -5.74 1.59
CA ARG A 97 -15.21 -6.14 2.42
C ARG A 97 -15.29 -5.60 3.85
N LEU A 98 -15.88 -4.42 4.04
CA LEU A 98 -15.91 -3.70 5.31
C LEU A 98 -17.20 -3.92 6.11
N SER A 99 -18.28 -4.36 5.48
CA SER A 99 -19.56 -4.68 6.12
C SER A 99 -19.42 -5.55 7.39
N PRO A 100 -18.59 -6.62 7.43
CA PRO A 100 -18.42 -7.44 8.64
C PRO A 100 -17.78 -6.72 9.85
N LEU A 101 -17.18 -5.55 9.64
CA LEU A 101 -16.43 -4.80 10.65
C LEU A 101 -17.25 -3.67 11.29
N SER A 102 -18.39 -3.28 10.71
CA SER A 102 -19.03 -2.01 11.04
C SER A 102 -19.59 -1.91 12.46
N SER A 103 -19.81 -3.04 13.14
CA SER A 103 -20.30 -3.08 14.52
C SER A 103 -19.21 -3.33 15.57
N LYS A 104 -17.95 -3.51 15.17
CA LYS A 104 -16.90 -4.07 16.04
C LYS A 104 -15.68 -3.15 16.28
N LEU A 105 -15.62 -1.97 15.67
CA LEU A 105 -14.44 -1.10 15.74
C LEU A 105 -14.42 -0.23 17.02
N PRO A 106 -13.30 -0.19 17.76
CA PRO A 106 -13.15 0.61 18.97
C PRO A 106 -12.91 2.08 18.64
N SER A 107 -13.44 3.00 19.45
CA SER A 107 -13.08 4.43 19.37
C SER A 107 -11.55 4.61 19.48
N PRO A 108 -10.91 5.49 18.69
CA PRO A 108 -11.46 6.43 17.70
C PRO A 108 -11.69 5.84 16.28
N PHE A 109 -11.35 4.57 16.05
CA PHE A 109 -11.45 3.93 14.75
C PHE A 109 -12.91 3.55 14.42
N LYS A 110 -13.38 3.87 13.22
CA LYS A 110 -14.72 3.52 12.76
C LYS A 110 -14.70 2.99 11.32
N SER A 111 -15.71 2.21 10.96
CA SER A 111 -15.84 1.69 9.59
C SER A 111 -16.35 2.79 8.67
N ASN A 112 -15.60 3.10 7.63
CA ASN A 112 -16.04 3.99 6.57
C ASN A 112 -17.04 3.26 5.64
N LYS A 113 -18.32 3.65 5.63
CA LYS A 113 -19.34 3.18 4.66
C LYS A 113 -19.31 4.07 3.43
N VAL A 114 -19.13 3.57 2.21
CA VAL A 114 -18.84 4.36 0.99
C VAL A 114 -19.99 5.26 0.50
N GLY A 115 -19.67 6.45 -0.01
CA GLY A 115 -20.58 7.56 -0.34
C GLY A 115 -20.34 7.97 -1.78
N VAL A 116 -21.40 8.23 -2.53
CA VAL A 116 -21.31 8.79 -3.90
C VAL A 116 -21.49 10.29 -3.75
N ALA A 117 -20.56 11.10 -4.26
CA ALA A 117 -20.73 12.55 -4.30
C ALA A 117 -21.07 12.98 -5.73
N MET A 118 -22.28 13.52 -5.92
CA MET A 118 -22.54 14.36 -7.08
C MET A 118 -21.96 15.75 -6.81
N ASN A 119 -20.99 16.15 -7.63
CA ASN A 119 -20.52 17.53 -7.85
C ASN A 119 -20.65 18.51 -6.68
N ARG A 120 -19.61 18.58 -5.84
CA ARG A 120 -19.04 19.80 -5.22
C ARG A 120 -17.98 19.39 -4.19
N VAL A 121 -16.79 19.98 -4.31
CA VAL A 121 -15.71 19.80 -3.33
C VAL A 121 -16.00 20.67 -2.11
N PRO A 122 -15.95 20.08 -0.91
CA PRO A 122 -15.26 20.74 0.17
C PRO A 122 -14.26 19.80 0.86
N ILE A 123 -13.07 20.33 1.06
CA ILE A 123 -12.01 19.72 1.85
C ILE A 123 -12.38 19.92 3.32
N TYR A 124 -12.70 18.83 4.03
CA TYR A 124 -12.76 18.82 5.48
C TYR A 124 -11.74 17.82 6.02
N ILE A 125 -10.73 18.34 6.71
CA ILE A 125 -10.02 17.61 7.74
C ILE A 125 -11.00 17.49 8.91
N LEU A 126 -11.18 16.30 9.52
CA LEU A 126 -11.42 16.05 10.97
C LEU A 126 -12.29 14.81 11.29
N SER A 127 -11.89 14.17 12.40
CA SER A 127 -12.67 13.61 13.52
C SER A 127 -13.93 12.77 13.25
N ALA A 128 -13.89 11.50 13.70
CA ALA A 128 -14.93 10.57 14.19
C ALA A 128 -16.29 10.42 13.47
N ASN A 129 -16.61 11.26 12.49
CA ASN A 129 -17.80 11.27 11.63
C ASN A 129 -17.38 11.31 10.15
N THR A 130 -16.18 10.82 9.85
CA THR A 130 -15.57 10.96 8.53
C THR A 130 -16.41 10.19 7.52
N PRO A 131 -16.96 10.87 6.50
CA PRO A 131 -17.55 10.17 5.39
C PRO A 131 -16.44 9.33 4.73
N PRO A 132 -16.82 8.22 4.11
CA PRO A 132 -15.90 7.37 3.37
C PRO A 132 -15.11 8.13 2.29
N PRO A 133 -14.01 7.55 1.78
CA PRO A 133 -13.35 8.12 0.62
C PRO A 133 -14.34 8.26 -0.54
N LEU A 134 -14.42 9.46 -1.10
CA LEU A 134 -15.11 9.71 -2.36
C LEU A 134 -14.22 9.21 -3.50
N PHE A 135 -14.82 8.52 -4.46
CA PHE A 135 -14.10 8.00 -5.62
C PHE A 135 -14.35 8.90 -6.82
N PHE A 136 -13.30 9.19 -7.57
CA PHE A 136 -13.38 9.99 -8.78
C PHE A 136 -12.68 9.28 -9.92
N GLU A 137 -13.22 9.43 -11.13
CA GLU A 137 -12.56 9.03 -12.35
C GLU A 137 -11.88 10.26 -12.96
N ALA A 138 -10.56 10.20 -13.10
CA ALA A 138 -9.81 11.23 -13.80
C ALA A 138 -9.97 11.06 -15.31
N PRO A 139 -9.93 12.16 -16.09
CA PRO A 139 -10.03 12.10 -17.53
C PRO A 139 -8.91 11.24 -18.12
N ILE A 140 -9.19 10.67 -19.30
CA ILE A 140 -8.17 9.98 -20.10
C ILE A 140 -7.01 10.96 -20.35
N PRO A 141 -5.75 10.57 -20.05
CA PRO A 141 -4.62 11.46 -20.26
C PRO A 141 -4.46 11.82 -21.75
N PRO A 142 -3.89 12.99 -22.11
CA PRO A 142 -3.59 13.35 -23.50
C PRO A 142 -2.77 12.27 -24.23
N LYS A 143 -2.93 12.15 -25.56
CA LYS A 143 -2.35 11.06 -26.36
C LYS A 143 -0.83 10.95 -26.23
N GLU A 144 -0.14 12.06 -26.06
CA GLU A 144 1.31 12.16 -25.85
C GLU A 144 1.78 11.57 -24.51
N PHE A 145 0.88 11.44 -23.53
CA PHE A 145 1.12 10.79 -22.24
C PHE A 145 0.49 9.40 -22.15
N GLN A 146 -0.21 8.96 -23.20
CA GLN A 146 -0.71 7.61 -23.31
C GLN A 146 0.40 6.68 -23.78
N GLN A 147 0.33 5.42 -23.33
CA GLN A 147 1.23 4.40 -23.81
C GLN A 147 0.97 4.14 -25.30
N THR A 148 2.01 4.14 -26.13
CA THR A 148 1.90 3.79 -27.55
C THR A 148 1.45 2.35 -27.72
N SER A 149 0.41 2.13 -28.53
CA SER A 149 -0.03 0.82 -28.97
C SER A 149 1.05 0.21 -29.86
N GLY A 150 1.72 -0.84 -29.40
CA GLY A 150 2.69 -1.61 -30.19
C GLY A 150 2.52 -3.10 -29.93
N ASP A 151 3.04 -3.93 -30.84
CA ASP A 151 2.91 -5.39 -30.77
C ASP A 151 3.69 -6.03 -29.61
N VAL A 152 4.59 -5.28 -28.97
CA VAL A 152 5.39 -5.73 -27.84
C VAL A 152 4.73 -5.29 -26.53
N PRO A 153 4.48 -6.23 -25.58
CA PRO A 153 3.98 -5.87 -24.26
C PRO A 153 4.88 -4.83 -23.59
N PRO A 154 4.34 -3.76 -22.99
CA PRO A 154 5.13 -2.74 -22.34
C PRO A 154 5.99 -3.32 -21.23
N LEU A 155 7.29 -3.03 -21.28
CA LEU A 155 8.20 -3.30 -20.19
C LEU A 155 7.95 -2.31 -19.07
N THR A 156 7.50 -2.81 -17.93
CA THR A 156 7.36 -1.99 -16.72
C THR A 156 8.72 -1.50 -16.24
N CYS A 157 8.80 -0.20 -15.94
CA CYS A 157 9.98 0.42 -15.37
C CYS A 157 10.30 -0.20 -14.00
N GLY A 158 11.55 -0.62 -13.80
CA GLY A 158 12.03 -1.17 -12.53
C GLY A 158 12.36 -0.11 -11.48
N TYR A 159 12.13 1.17 -11.76
CA TYR A 159 12.44 2.29 -10.88
C TYR A 159 11.18 2.90 -10.28
N SER A 160 11.29 3.42 -9.06
CA SER A 160 10.28 4.19 -8.36
C SER A 160 10.84 5.57 -8.05
N ILE A 161 10.18 6.62 -8.52
CA ILE A 161 10.53 8.00 -8.19
C ILE A 161 9.70 8.42 -6.97
N CYS A 162 10.34 8.99 -5.96
CA CYS A 162 9.70 9.43 -4.73
C CYS A 162 10.08 10.88 -4.45
N TRP A 163 9.09 11.75 -4.22
CA TRP A 163 9.33 13.15 -3.89
C TRP A 163 8.30 13.70 -2.91
N ASN A 164 8.61 14.81 -2.24
CA ASN A 164 7.67 15.58 -1.43
C ASN A 164 7.98 17.09 -1.47
N ASN A 165 7.09 17.90 -0.89
CA ASN A 165 7.25 19.36 -0.80
C ASN A 165 8.34 19.80 0.19
N SER A 166 8.88 18.88 1.00
CA SER A 166 9.93 19.13 2.00
C SER A 166 11.33 18.78 1.48
N GLY A 167 11.50 18.67 0.16
CA GLY A 167 12.80 18.44 -0.47
C GLY A 167 13.23 16.97 -0.57
N LEU A 168 12.37 16.00 -0.23
CA LEU A 168 12.62 14.61 -0.63
C LEU A 168 12.56 14.53 -2.16
N HIS A 169 13.62 13.99 -2.77
CA HIS A 169 13.63 13.58 -4.16
C HIS A 169 14.63 12.44 -4.32
N GLU A 170 14.14 11.22 -4.57
CA GLU A 170 14.98 10.05 -4.76
C GLU A 170 14.40 9.09 -5.80
N VAL A 171 15.29 8.34 -6.46
CA VAL A 171 14.93 7.23 -7.36
C VAL A 171 15.37 5.94 -6.70
N VAL A 172 14.47 4.96 -6.58
CA VAL A 172 14.69 3.67 -5.92
C VAL A 172 14.51 2.53 -6.91
N LEU A 173 15.43 1.57 -6.88
CA LEU A 173 15.36 0.32 -7.65
C LEU A 173 14.30 -0.60 -7.01
N GLY A 174 13.24 -0.94 -7.73
CA GLY A 174 12.15 -1.77 -7.24
C GLY A 174 12.56 -3.20 -6.88
N THR A 175 13.65 -3.71 -7.46
CA THR A 175 14.19 -5.05 -7.18
C THR A 175 14.98 -5.12 -5.87
N THR A 176 15.66 -4.04 -5.48
CA THR A 176 16.54 -4.03 -4.30
C THR A 176 15.99 -3.18 -3.15
N GLY A 177 15.08 -2.25 -3.44
CA GLY A 177 14.62 -1.22 -2.50
C GLY A 177 15.70 -0.19 -2.14
N ARG A 178 16.79 -0.11 -2.91
CA ARG A 178 17.91 0.83 -2.71
C ARG A 178 17.89 1.96 -3.72
N LYS A 179 18.51 3.10 -3.36
CA LYS A 179 18.65 4.25 -4.25
C LYS A 179 19.36 3.88 -5.56
N GLN A 180 18.99 4.54 -6.65
CA GLN A 180 19.65 4.39 -7.95
C GLN A 180 21.16 4.68 -7.81
N GLY A 181 21.98 3.96 -8.59
CA GLY A 181 23.45 4.05 -8.53
C GLY A 181 24.09 3.14 -7.47
N THR A 182 23.29 2.37 -6.71
CA THR A 182 23.81 1.38 -5.77
C THR A 182 24.48 0.22 -6.49
N SER A 183 25.79 0.04 -6.26
CA SER A 183 26.50 -1.16 -6.70
C SER A 183 26.19 -2.35 -5.79
N SER A 184 26.44 -3.57 -6.26
CA SER A 184 26.30 -4.79 -5.45
C SER A 184 27.16 -4.75 -4.18
N LYS A 185 28.37 -4.18 -4.26
CA LYS A 185 29.28 -4.00 -3.12
C LYS A 185 28.76 -2.99 -2.09
N ALA A 186 28.00 -2.00 -2.53
CA ALA A 186 27.45 -0.94 -1.68
C ALA A 186 26.01 -1.22 -1.20
N ALA A 187 25.42 -2.38 -1.52
CA ALA A 187 24.02 -2.69 -1.25
C ALA A 187 23.64 -2.66 0.25
N CYS A 188 24.62 -2.78 1.15
CA CYS A 188 24.45 -2.68 2.60
C CYS A 188 24.86 -1.32 3.18
N SER A 189 25.33 -0.37 2.36
CA SER A 189 25.78 0.94 2.84
C SER A 189 24.59 1.82 3.25
N PRO A 190 24.65 2.51 4.40
CA PRO A 190 23.59 3.44 4.84
C PRO A 190 23.28 4.56 3.84
N SER A 191 24.26 4.95 3.01
CA SER A 191 24.09 5.98 1.97
C SER A 191 23.11 5.58 0.86
N THR A 192 22.94 4.27 0.66
CA THR A 192 22.07 3.69 -0.39
C THR A 192 20.63 3.46 0.07
N GLU A 193 20.36 3.67 1.36
CA GLU A 193 19.02 3.55 1.93
C GLU A 193 18.11 4.65 1.43
N SER A 194 16.91 4.24 1.00
CA SER A 194 15.79 5.15 0.78
C SER A 194 15.40 5.85 2.09
N LEU A 195 15.08 7.14 2.01
CA LEU A 195 14.56 7.90 3.16
C LEU A 195 13.16 7.40 3.58
N LEU A 196 12.48 6.65 2.72
CA LEU A 196 11.20 6.00 3.00
C LEU A 196 11.35 4.57 3.55
N CYS A 197 12.57 4.07 3.75
CA CYS A 197 12.77 2.75 4.34
C CYS A 197 12.45 2.76 5.85
N LYS A 198 12.09 1.59 6.40
CA LYS A 198 11.63 1.47 7.79
C LYS A 198 12.63 2.06 8.81
N ARG A 199 13.93 1.87 8.58
CA ARG A 199 15.00 2.39 9.43
C ARG A 199 14.97 3.91 9.48
N ARG A 200 14.98 4.57 8.31
CA ARG A 200 14.96 6.05 8.20
C ARG A 200 13.66 6.65 8.73
N LEU A 201 12.52 5.99 8.52
CA LEU A 201 11.25 6.41 9.11
C LEU A 201 11.23 6.27 10.63
N LEU A 202 11.86 5.23 11.19
CA LEU A 202 12.01 5.09 12.64
C LEU A 202 12.94 6.17 13.21
N GLU A 203 14.08 6.42 12.58
CA GLU A 203 14.99 7.53 12.95
C GLU A 203 14.24 8.86 12.99
N ALA A 204 13.52 9.20 11.91
CA ALA A 204 12.71 10.41 11.86
C ALA A 204 11.65 10.46 12.97
N PHE A 205 10.98 9.33 13.26
CA PHE A 205 9.98 9.25 14.33
C PHE A 205 10.59 9.50 15.71
N VAL A 206 11.72 8.87 16.06
CA VAL A 206 12.33 9.04 17.40
C VAL A 206 12.93 10.44 17.60
N SER A 207 13.31 11.12 16.51
CA SER A 207 13.76 12.50 16.52
C SER A 207 12.65 13.52 16.80
N LEU A 208 11.37 13.15 16.68
CA LEU A 208 10.25 14.08 16.93
C LEU A 208 10.22 14.55 18.39
N GLU A 209 10.08 15.85 18.59
CA GLU A 209 9.95 16.47 19.92
C GLU A 209 8.49 16.40 20.42
N HIS A 210 8.05 15.19 20.78
CA HIS A 210 6.69 14.97 21.30
C HIS A 210 6.71 14.16 22.60
N PRO A 211 5.92 14.50 23.63
CA PRO A 211 5.89 13.79 24.93
C PRO A 211 5.72 12.27 24.78
N SER A 212 4.76 11.81 23.96
CA SER A 212 4.52 10.39 23.71
C SER A 212 5.67 9.65 23.01
N VAL A 213 6.59 10.39 22.37
CA VAL A 213 7.74 9.82 21.64
C VAL A 213 8.99 9.79 22.52
N LYS A 214 9.17 10.77 23.42
CA LYS A 214 10.37 10.89 24.27
C LYS A 214 10.70 9.61 25.04
N LYS A 215 9.70 8.83 25.49
CA LYS A 215 9.90 7.54 26.17
C LYS A 215 10.72 6.54 25.36
N PHE A 216 10.58 6.54 24.02
CA PHE A 216 11.29 5.63 23.13
C PHE A 216 12.76 6.01 22.89
N ARG A 217 13.19 7.20 23.34
CA ARG A 217 14.60 7.58 23.33
C ARG A 217 15.38 6.92 24.48
N CYS A 218 14.70 6.62 25.58
CA CYS A 218 15.33 6.03 26.76
C CYS A 218 15.21 4.50 26.79
N GLU A 219 14.08 3.92 26.36
CA GLU A 219 13.81 2.47 26.42
C GLU A 219 14.31 1.75 25.17
N GLU A 220 15.29 0.84 25.21
CA GLU A 220 15.82 0.03 24.08
C GLU A 220 14.79 -0.89 23.39
N LEU A 221 13.72 -0.33 22.81
CA LEU A 221 12.74 -1.07 22.02
C LEU A 221 13.18 -1.20 20.56
N SER A 222 12.95 -2.39 19.99
CA SER A 222 13.03 -2.62 18.56
C SER A 222 11.91 -1.91 17.79
N TYR A 223 12.08 -1.71 16.49
CA TYR A 223 11.04 -1.18 15.60
C TYR A 223 9.72 -1.95 15.74
N ARG A 224 9.79 -3.28 15.85
CA ARG A 224 8.63 -4.11 16.17
C ARG A 224 8.06 -3.80 17.56
N GLY A 225 8.90 -3.73 18.59
CA GLY A 225 8.46 -3.43 19.96
C GLY A 225 7.69 -2.10 20.05
N ILE A 226 8.20 -1.06 19.39
CA ILE A 226 7.51 0.25 19.32
C ILE A 226 6.16 0.12 18.60
N LYS A 227 6.04 -0.73 17.57
CA LYS A 227 4.74 -0.96 16.91
C LYS A 227 3.78 -1.75 17.77
N ASP A 228 4.27 -2.75 18.50
CA ASP A 228 3.43 -3.68 19.26
C ASP A 228 2.80 -2.99 20.49
N VAL A 229 3.45 -1.97 21.06
CA VAL A 229 2.90 -1.17 22.18
C VAL A 229 1.91 -0.07 21.74
N ALA A 230 1.61 0.04 20.44
CA ALA A 230 0.59 0.93 19.91
C ALA A 230 -0.79 0.26 20.03
N HIS A 231 -1.25 0.08 21.29
CA HIS A 231 -2.35 -0.83 21.62
C HIS A 231 -3.63 -0.61 20.81
N GLU A 232 -4.10 0.63 20.69
CA GLU A 232 -5.35 0.93 19.95
C GLU A 232 -5.22 0.61 18.44
N TYR A 233 -4.07 0.93 17.85
CA TYR A 233 -3.79 0.59 16.45
C TYR A 233 -3.71 -0.94 16.26
N GLN A 234 -3.05 -1.66 17.18
CA GLN A 234 -2.91 -3.12 17.10
C GLN A 234 -4.24 -3.83 17.32
N GLN A 235 -5.07 -3.38 18.25
CA GLN A 235 -6.41 -3.92 18.47
C GLN A 235 -7.28 -3.77 17.21
N THR A 236 -7.26 -2.59 16.58
CA THR A 236 -8.00 -2.32 15.35
C THR A 236 -7.48 -3.18 14.19
N LEU A 237 -6.16 -3.31 14.06
CA LEU A 237 -5.54 -4.18 13.07
C LEU A 237 -5.90 -5.66 13.28
N GLU A 238 -6.02 -6.10 14.52
CA GLU A 238 -6.39 -7.47 14.84
C GLU A 238 -7.86 -7.76 14.53
N LEU A 239 -8.76 -6.80 14.78
CA LEU A 239 -10.15 -6.88 14.33
C LEU A 239 -10.25 -6.99 12.81
N LEU A 240 -9.45 -6.20 12.09
CA LEU A 240 -9.36 -6.27 10.63
C LEU A 240 -8.91 -7.67 10.19
N ARG A 241 -7.82 -8.21 10.77
CA ARG A 241 -7.32 -9.56 10.43
C ARG A 241 -8.33 -10.67 10.69
N LYS A 242 -9.22 -10.51 11.67
CA LYS A 242 -10.28 -11.47 11.96
C LYS A 242 -11.46 -11.40 10.98
N ALA A 243 -11.57 -10.36 10.16
CA ALA A 243 -12.61 -10.29 9.13
C ALA A 243 -12.38 -11.35 8.04
N PRO A 244 -13.45 -11.98 7.51
CA PRO A 244 -13.34 -13.09 6.55
C PRO A 244 -12.39 -12.80 5.38
N PHE A 245 -12.55 -11.62 4.74
CA PHE A 245 -11.73 -11.21 3.60
C PHE A 245 -10.23 -11.06 3.94
N PHE A 246 -9.92 -10.58 5.15
CA PHE A 246 -8.57 -10.25 5.61
C PHE A 246 -7.88 -11.37 6.38
N SER A 247 -8.59 -12.47 6.65
CA SER A 247 -8.10 -13.63 7.41
C SER A 247 -6.80 -14.24 6.85
N ARG A 248 -6.54 -14.06 5.55
CA ARG A 248 -5.33 -14.55 4.87
C ARG A 248 -4.26 -13.49 4.65
N TRP A 249 -4.30 -12.38 5.40
CA TRP A 249 -3.27 -11.33 5.30
C TRP A 249 -1.90 -11.90 5.71
N SER A 250 -1.00 -12.06 4.73
CA SER A 250 0.33 -12.60 4.99
C SER A 250 1.17 -11.63 5.83
N ALA A 251 1.59 -12.08 7.01
CA ALA A 251 2.56 -11.35 7.82
C ALA A 251 3.94 -11.42 7.17
N LYS A 252 4.71 -10.34 7.27
CA LYS A 252 6.12 -10.35 6.88
C LYS A 252 6.95 -11.10 7.93
N PRO A 253 8.07 -11.73 7.56
CA PRO A 253 8.98 -12.36 8.52
C PRO A 253 9.39 -11.42 9.64
N THR A 254 9.34 -11.91 10.89
CA THR A 254 9.72 -11.19 12.11
C THR A 254 11.06 -10.45 12.01
N PRO A 255 12.13 -11.03 11.44
CA PRO A 255 13.44 -10.36 11.38
C PRO A 255 13.42 -9.02 10.64
N LEU A 256 12.46 -8.80 9.73
CA LEU A 256 12.36 -7.55 8.96
C LEU A 256 11.89 -6.34 9.77
N ASP A 257 11.37 -6.57 10.98
CA ASP A 257 10.98 -5.52 11.94
C ASP A 257 11.79 -5.61 13.26
N ALA A 258 12.68 -6.59 13.41
CA ALA A 258 13.46 -6.83 14.63
C ALA A 258 14.81 -6.10 14.62
N PHE A 259 14.79 -4.78 14.48
CA PHE A 259 15.99 -3.94 14.50
C PHE A 259 15.79 -2.71 15.40
N THR A 260 16.89 -2.14 15.88
CA THR A 260 16.93 -0.88 16.63
C THR A 260 17.61 0.22 15.78
N VAL A 261 17.43 1.47 16.19
CA VAL A 261 18.16 2.63 15.66
C VAL A 261 18.99 3.23 16.78
N SER A 262 20.19 3.68 16.44
CA SER A 262 21.03 4.51 17.31
C SER A 262 20.30 5.81 17.64
N ARG A 263 20.40 6.25 18.88
CA ARG A 263 19.59 7.33 19.45
C ARG A 263 20.40 8.57 19.71
#